data_AF-A0A5J6N4D5-F1
#
_entry.id   AF-A0A5J6N4D5-F1
#
_cell.length_a   1.000
_cell.length_b   1.000
_cell.length_c   1.000
_cell.angle_alpha   90.00
_cell.angle_beta   90.00
_cell.angle_gamma   90.00
#
_symmetry.space_group_name_H-M   'P 1'
#
loop_
_entity.id
_entity.type
_entity.pdbx_description
1 polymer ?
#
loop_
_entity_poly.entity_id
_entity_poly.type
_entity_poly.pdbx_seq_one_letter_code
_entity_poly.pdbx_strand_id
1 'polypeptide(L)'
;MKRLSVLCLVLLLAGCATHQAVVMGSASYRERMALLPGAVFEATLEDVSKADAPAVILGQTRIENPGNPPIDFAIPYNPRDIVTNHKYTVRVRILSGSDTLFVTDTNYPVLTMGNKSQAKLLLVRAAGGVAAGSAGTDPNIGPLPARFVGEIPCANCSGIRYQVDLLPDQIFFSRMTYEGRNTVYDQIGSWSVPPEGGRVMLTPSKGEPTQFSLVGPGRLRMLDRTGKTIESKLNYDLTRDDKLAALDPALPLAGMYSYSADAGILVECSTGMKLAVLQNDDNAALERAYSQAPHEPGQPLKAEFEGRISLTAPAGSEGDLPVITILRFNQIWPGETCGQRFASAPLENSYWKLTRLNSRPVLLAAGQREPYLVLQAQDHKLAGYAGCNRMIGSYVLENDTLRFSQVAATKMACLKGMDTEDAFLKTLDQIRRWWIEGEHLMLTNEYGEILAQFEAVALP
;
A
#
# COMPACT_ATOMS: atom_id res chain seq x y z
N MET A 1 48.53 -33.05 -67.03
CA MET A 1 47.22 -33.31 -66.38
C MET A 1 46.38 -32.05 -66.47
N LYS A 2 45.13 -32.20 -66.91
CA LYS A 2 44.21 -31.14 -67.36
C LYS A 2 43.56 -30.40 -66.18
N ARG A 3 43.37 -29.08 -66.39
CA ARG A 3 42.25 -28.19 -66.03
C ARG A 3 41.39 -28.56 -64.80
N LEU A 4 41.13 -27.58 -63.93
CA LEU A 4 39.77 -27.05 -63.73
C LEU A 4 39.79 -25.74 -62.91
N SER A 5 39.40 -24.64 -63.55
CA SER A 5 38.87 -23.46 -62.87
C SER A 5 37.45 -23.78 -62.41
N VAL A 6 37.14 -23.55 -61.14
CA VAL A 6 35.76 -23.53 -60.64
C VAL A 6 35.49 -22.13 -60.10
N LEU A 7 34.57 -21.46 -60.79
CA LEU A 7 33.99 -20.16 -60.50
C LEU A 7 33.05 -20.33 -59.30
N CYS A 8 33.36 -19.71 -58.15
CA CYS A 8 32.43 -19.70 -57.02
C CYS A 8 31.59 -18.42 -57.10
N LEU A 9 30.31 -18.58 -57.43
CA LEU A 9 29.28 -17.56 -57.55
C LEU A 9 28.97 -17.00 -56.14
N VAL A 10 29.30 -15.74 -55.88
CA VAL A 10 28.89 -15.04 -54.66
C VAL A 10 27.45 -14.58 -54.83
N LEU A 11 26.49 -15.30 -54.25
CA LEU A 11 25.13 -14.79 -54.03
C LEU A 11 25.16 -13.79 -52.87
N LEU A 12 25.07 -12.50 -53.18
CA LEU A 12 24.73 -11.45 -52.22
C LEU A 12 23.24 -11.58 -51.87
N LEU A 13 22.94 -12.31 -50.78
CA LEU A 13 21.67 -12.17 -50.09
C LEU A 13 21.65 -10.78 -49.42
N ALA A 14 21.07 -9.80 -50.11
CA ALA A 14 20.68 -8.54 -49.48
C ALA A 14 19.53 -8.84 -48.51
N GLY A 15 19.87 -9.14 -47.25
CA GLY A 15 18.89 -9.18 -46.18
C GLY A 15 18.27 -7.79 -46.02
N CYS A 16 16.98 -7.66 -46.28
CA CYS A 16 16.20 -6.49 -45.87
C CYS A 16 16.26 -6.40 -44.34
N ALA A 17 17.16 -5.56 -43.81
CA ALA A 17 17.10 -5.15 -42.42
C ALA A 17 15.86 -4.27 -42.25
N THR A 18 14.81 -4.81 -41.63
CA THR A 18 13.69 -4.01 -41.13
C THR A 18 14.24 -3.01 -40.12
N HIS A 19 14.18 -1.72 -40.46
CA HIS A 19 14.67 -0.64 -39.61
C HIS A 19 13.68 -0.40 -38.45
N GLN A 20 13.83 -1.14 -37.36
CA GLN A 20 13.07 -0.92 -36.13
C GLN A 20 13.73 0.20 -35.33
N ALA A 21 12.95 1.19 -34.92
CA ALA A 21 13.37 2.18 -33.93
C ALA A 21 12.95 1.72 -32.53
N VAL A 22 13.53 2.34 -31.51
CA VAL A 22 13.35 1.92 -30.13
C VAL A 22 13.00 3.13 -29.26
N VAL A 23 12.00 2.95 -28.40
CA VAL A 23 11.81 3.82 -27.22
C VAL A 23 12.52 3.15 -26.06
N MET A 24 13.50 3.85 -25.47
CA MET A 24 14.21 3.37 -24.29
C MET A 24 13.51 3.89 -23.04
N GLY A 25 13.52 3.10 -21.96
CA GLY A 25 13.00 3.57 -20.70
C GLY A 25 13.59 2.89 -19.49
N SER A 26 13.33 3.50 -18.35
CA SER A 26 13.70 2.98 -17.04
C SER A 26 12.49 3.13 -16.12
N ALA A 27 12.09 2.02 -15.50
CA ALA A 27 10.91 1.92 -14.66
C ALA A 27 11.31 1.67 -13.21
N SER A 28 10.85 2.55 -12.31
CA SER A 28 11.04 2.40 -10.87
C SER A 28 9.70 2.40 -10.14
N TYR A 29 9.67 1.91 -8.91
CA TYR A 29 8.56 2.08 -7.98
C TYR A 29 9.12 2.56 -6.62
N ARG A 30 8.29 3.17 -5.76
CA ARG A 30 8.76 3.85 -4.54
C ARG A 30 9.11 2.85 -3.42
N GLU A 31 8.54 1.66 -3.49
CA GLU A 31 8.64 0.61 -2.51
C GLU A 31 10.06 0.00 -2.49
N ARG A 32 10.68 -0.11 -1.31
CA ARG A 32 12.01 -0.71 -1.15
C ARG A 32 11.92 -2.23 -1.07
N MET A 33 11.43 -2.85 -2.14
CA MET A 33 11.20 -4.29 -2.22
C MET A 33 11.75 -4.88 -3.50
N ALA A 34 12.15 -6.15 -3.44
CA ALA A 34 12.48 -6.95 -4.61
C ALA A 34 11.21 -7.52 -5.26
N LEU A 35 11.20 -7.67 -6.58
CA LEU A 35 10.16 -8.41 -7.27
C LEU A 35 10.38 -9.91 -7.08
N LEU A 36 9.30 -10.66 -6.86
CA LEU A 36 9.35 -12.11 -6.79
C LEU A 36 9.78 -12.72 -8.15
N PRO A 37 10.55 -13.81 -8.19
CA PRO A 37 10.77 -14.61 -9.39
C PRO A 37 9.43 -15.12 -9.93
N GLY A 38 9.28 -15.12 -11.25
CA GLY A 38 8.01 -15.32 -11.93
C GLY A 38 7.26 -14.01 -12.20
N ALA A 39 7.71 -12.87 -11.65
CA ALA A 39 7.20 -11.58 -12.05
C ALA A 39 7.50 -11.31 -13.53
N VAL A 40 6.52 -10.72 -14.21
CA VAL A 40 6.59 -10.39 -15.63
C VAL A 40 6.44 -8.89 -15.78
N PHE A 41 7.43 -8.24 -16.37
CA PHE A 41 7.37 -6.85 -16.75
C PHE A 41 6.88 -6.72 -18.18
N GLU A 42 5.87 -5.90 -18.41
CA GLU A 42 5.34 -5.58 -19.75
C GLU A 42 5.33 -4.08 -19.95
N ALA A 43 5.94 -3.61 -21.03
CA ALA A 43 5.91 -2.22 -21.45
C ALA A 43 5.33 -2.09 -22.86
N THR A 44 4.37 -1.18 -23.03
CA THR A 44 3.69 -0.90 -24.31
C THR A 44 3.92 0.55 -24.74
N LEU A 45 4.12 0.74 -26.04
CA LEU A 45 4.04 2.04 -26.70
C LEU A 45 2.64 2.17 -27.30
N GLU A 46 1.91 3.19 -26.89
CA GLU A 46 0.49 3.36 -27.20
C GLU A 46 0.21 4.71 -27.88
N ASP A 47 -0.62 4.70 -28.92
CA ASP A 47 -1.23 5.89 -29.51
C ASP A 47 -2.50 6.25 -28.72
N VAL A 48 -2.47 7.42 -28.07
CA VAL A 48 -3.54 7.97 -27.23
C VAL A 48 -4.14 9.24 -27.81
N SER A 49 -4.04 9.42 -29.13
CA SER A 49 -4.55 10.62 -29.81
C SER A 49 -6.08 10.73 -29.81
N LYS A 50 -6.77 9.59 -29.68
CA LYS A 50 -8.24 9.52 -29.59
C LYS A 50 -8.62 9.37 -28.12
N ALA A 51 -9.30 10.38 -27.56
CA ALA A 51 -9.70 10.38 -26.15
C ALA A 51 -10.74 9.29 -25.82
N ASP A 52 -11.62 8.97 -26.77
CA ASP A 52 -12.78 8.08 -26.55
C ASP A 52 -12.63 6.70 -27.22
N ALA A 53 -11.41 6.28 -27.53
CA ALA A 53 -11.15 4.98 -28.14
C ALA A 53 -10.03 4.24 -27.38
N PRO A 54 -10.06 2.90 -27.34
CA PRO A 54 -8.95 2.12 -26.82
C PRO A 54 -7.63 2.52 -27.49
N ALA A 55 -6.59 2.68 -26.68
CA ALA A 55 -5.27 3.05 -27.18
C ALA A 55 -4.72 1.97 -28.12
N VAL A 56 -4.12 2.39 -29.23
CA VAL A 56 -3.55 1.45 -30.21
C VAL A 56 -2.12 1.13 -29.81
N ILE A 57 -1.81 -0.16 -29.60
CA ILE A 57 -0.46 -0.61 -29.26
C ILE A 57 0.40 -0.67 -30.53
N LEU A 58 1.49 0.10 -30.56
CA LEU A 58 2.43 0.19 -31.68
C LEU A 58 3.74 -0.57 -31.45
N GLY A 59 3.99 -0.97 -30.20
CA GLY A 59 5.15 -1.76 -29.82
C GLY A 59 4.99 -2.28 -28.39
N GLN A 60 5.60 -3.43 -28.11
CA GLN A 60 5.57 -4.03 -26.78
C GLN A 60 6.92 -4.70 -26.50
N THR A 61 7.30 -4.69 -25.22
CA THR A 61 8.37 -5.53 -24.69
C THR A 61 7.84 -6.30 -23.48
N ARG A 62 8.32 -7.54 -23.32
CA ARG A 62 7.99 -8.40 -22.18
C ARG A 62 9.28 -8.97 -21.62
N ILE A 63 9.53 -8.76 -20.33
CA ILE A 63 10.72 -9.22 -19.63
C ILE A 63 10.28 -10.16 -18.51
N GLU A 64 10.68 -11.42 -18.61
CA GLU A 64 10.48 -12.39 -17.53
C GLU A 64 11.57 -12.19 -16.49
N ASN A 65 11.20 -12.24 -15.21
CA ASN A 65 12.13 -12.04 -14.09
C ASN A 65 12.94 -10.75 -14.25
N PRO A 66 12.27 -9.57 -14.30
CA PRO A 66 12.91 -8.30 -14.63
C PRO A 66 13.96 -7.82 -13.61
N GLY A 67 14.10 -8.52 -12.47
CA GLY A 67 15.00 -8.14 -11.40
C GLY A 67 14.44 -6.99 -10.56
N ASN A 68 15.34 -6.24 -9.93
CA ASN A 68 14.97 -5.13 -9.04
C ASN A 68 15.01 -3.80 -9.79
N PRO A 69 14.17 -2.82 -9.41
CA PRO A 69 14.26 -1.46 -9.93
C PRO A 69 15.62 -0.79 -9.72
N PRO A 70 16.02 0.13 -10.60
CA PRO A 70 15.33 0.52 -11.84
C PRO A 70 15.39 -0.59 -12.91
N ILE A 71 14.24 -0.89 -13.53
CA ILE A 71 14.13 -1.88 -14.61
C ILE A 71 14.29 -1.14 -15.94
N ASP A 72 15.42 -1.37 -16.61
CA ASP A 72 15.68 -0.80 -17.92
C ASP A 72 15.03 -1.65 -19.02
N PHE A 73 14.41 -0.99 -19.99
CA PHE A 73 13.68 -1.64 -21.07
C PHE A 73 13.78 -0.89 -22.40
N ALA A 74 13.46 -1.62 -23.48
CA ALA A 74 13.46 -1.13 -24.85
C ALA A 74 12.19 -1.62 -25.55
N ILE A 75 11.38 -0.70 -26.07
CA ILE A 75 10.18 -1.01 -26.84
C ILE A 75 10.49 -0.81 -28.33
N PRO A 76 10.63 -1.89 -29.11
CA PRO A 76 10.78 -1.77 -30.56
C PRO A 76 9.47 -1.32 -31.19
N TYR A 77 9.55 -0.42 -32.17
CA TYR A 77 8.42 0.04 -32.98
C TYR A 77 8.86 0.31 -34.42
N ASN A 78 7.89 0.34 -35.33
CA ASN A 78 8.11 0.70 -36.73
C ASN A 78 7.91 2.22 -36.92
N PRO A 79 8.95 2.98 -37.33
CA PRO A 79 8.86 4.43 -37.51
C PRO A 79 7.77 4.90 -38.47
N ARG A 80 7.35 4.04 -39.41
CA ARG A 80 6.30 4.38 -40.39
C ARG A 80 4.91 4.49 -39.76
N ASP A 81 4.72 3.94 -38.57
CA ASP A 81 3.46 3.97 -37.84
C ASP A 81 3.32 5.24 -36.98
N ILE A 82 4.36 6.09 -36.95
CA ILE A 82 4.38 7.35 -36.20
C ILE A 82 3.89 8.51 -37.06
N VAL A 83 2.83 9.16 -36.62
CA VAL A 83 2.21 10.35 -37.21
C VAL A 83 2.56 11.57 -36.37
N THR A 84 3.02 12.64 -37.02
CA THR A 84 3.64 13.80 -36.35
C THR A 84 2.72 14.58 -35.41
N ASN A 85 1.40 14.58 -35.65
CA ASN A 85 0.39 15.27 -34.83
C ASN A 85 -0.31 14.36 -33.80
N HIS A 86 0.08 13.09 -33.71
CA HIS A 86 -0.46 12.14 -32.73
C HIS A 86 0.28 12.25 -31.40
N LYS A 87 -0.33 11.74 -30.33
CA LYS A 87 0.24 11.65 -28.98
C LYS A 87 0.54 10.19 -28.64
N TYR A 88 1.79 9.93 -28.26
CA TYR A 88 2.24 8.60 -27.88
C TYR A 88 2.64 8.56 -26.42
N THR A 89 2.26 7.50 -25.71
CA THR A 89 2.63 7.27 -24.31
C THR A 89 3.26 5.90 -24.14
N VAL A 90 4.14 5.78 -23.16
CA VAL A 90 4.56 4.48 -22.63
C VAL A 90 3.65 4.10 -21.47
N ARG A 91 3.18 2.85 -21.45
CA ARG A 91 2.57 2.24 -20.27
C ARG A 91 3.38 1.05 -19.83
N VAL A 92 3.42 0.82 -18.52
CA VAL A 92 4.10 -0.33 -17.95
C VAL A 92 3.17 -1.00 -16.96
N ARG A 93 3.20 -2.33 -16.95
CA ARG A 93 2.65 -3.14 -15.86
C ARG A 93 3.63 -4.22 -15.44
N ILE A 94 3.60 -4.58 -14.17
CA ILE A 94 4.32 -5.72 -13.62
C ILE A 94 3.29 -6.70 -13.09
N LEU A 95 3.37 -7.94 -13.54
CA LEU A 95 2.44 -9.01 -13.22
C LEU A 95 3.11 -10.03 -12.29
N SER A 96 2.32 -10.71 -11.48
CA SER A 96 2.68 -11.94 -10.77
C SER A 96 1.59 -12.96 -11.01
N GLY A 97 1.85 -13.96 -11.86
CA GLY A 97 0.80 -14.85 -12.34
C GLY A 97 -0.22 -14.09 -13.20
N SER A 98 -1.50 -14.18 -12.87
CA SER A 98 -2.60 -13.42 -13.52
C SER A 98 -2.76 -12.00 -12.99
N ASP A 99 -2.16 -11.70 -11.84
CA ASP A 99 -2.47 -10.50 -11.08
C ASP A 99 -1.50 -9.38 -11.45
N THR A 100 -2.06 -8.18 -11.57
CA THR A 100 -1.23 -6.99 -11.78
C THR A 100 -0.72 -6.50 -10.43
N LEU A 101 0.60 -6.44 -10.27
CA LEU A 101 1.27 -5.93 -9.08
C LEU A 101 1.51 -4.42 -9.17
N PHE A 102 2.03 -3.94 -10.29
CA PHE A 102 2.36 -2.52 -10.48
C PHE A 102 1.90 -2.04 -11.85
N VAL A 103 1.54 -0.76 -11.95
CA VAL A 103 1.10 -0.10 -13.17
C VAL A 103 1.60 1.35 -13.22
N THR A 104 1.68 1.92 -14.42
CA THR A 104 1.75 3.37 -14.60
C THR A 104 0.35 3.99 -14.48
N ASP A 105 0.15 4.89 -13.54
CA ASP A 105 -1.10 5.63 -13.31
C ASP A 105 -1.14 7.00 -14.02
N THR A 106 0.01 7.50 -14.44
CA THR A 106 0.17 8.74 -15.20
C THR A 106 0.59 8.47 -16.65
N ASN A 107 0.39 9.46 -17.52
CA ASN A 107 0.82 9.38 -18.91
C ASN A 107 2.31 9.74 -19.02
N TYR A 108 3.08 8.91 -19.73
CA TYR A 108 4.50 9.13 -19.99
C TYR A 108 4.74 9.38 -21.49
N PRO A 109 4.58 10.64 -21.94
CA PRO A 109 4.59 10.98 -23.36
C PRO A 109 5.97 10.83 -24.01
N VAL A 110 6.01 10.32 -25.24
CA VAL A 110 7.23 10.05 -26.02
C VAL A 110 7.07 10.41 -27.50
N LEU A 111 8.20 10.49 -28.22
CA LEU A 111 8.33 10.62 -29.69
C LEU A 111 7.88 11.95 -30.33
N THR A 112 6.66 12.41 -30.09
CA THR A 112 6.06 13.58 -30.76
C THR A 112 5.81 14.71 -29.78
N MET A 113 5.31 15.85 -30.26
CA MET A 113 4.99 17.03 -29.43
C MET A 113 6.20 17.54 -28.60
N GLY A 114 7.41 17.41 -29.15
CA GLY A 114 8.66 17.78 -28.48
C GLY A 114 9.20 16.74 -27.50
N ASN A 115 8.54 15.59 -27.33
CA ASN A 115 9.00 14.52 -26.44
C ASN A 115 10.09 13.65 -27.10
N LYS A 116 10.99 13.14 -26.27
CA LYS A 116 12.12 12.29 -26.71
C LYS A 116 11.68 10.83 -26.84
N SER A 117 12.54 9.99 -27.43
CA SER A 117 12.39 8.53 -27.43
C SER A 117 12.89 7.86 -26.14
N GLN A 118 12.81 8.58 -25.01
CA GLN A 118 13.26 8.14 -23.70
C GLN A 118 12.18 8.42 -22.65
N ALA A 119 11.90 7.45 -21.78
CA ALA A 119 10.94 7.58 -20.69
C ALA A 119 11.55 7.15 -19.34
N LYS A 120 11.32 7.94 -18.29
CA LYS A 120 11.58 7.53 -16.91
C LYS A 120 10.24 7.44 -16.21
N LEU A 121 9.90 6.25 -15.73
CA LEU A 121 8.57 5.95 -15.22
C LEU A 121 8.64 5.62 -13.74
N LEU A 122 7.61 6.06 -13.04
CA LEU A 122 7.35 5.68 -11.66
C LEU A 122 6.04 4.91 -11.63
N LEU A 123 6.11 3.63 -11.30
CA LEU A 123 4.96 2.77 -11.18
C LEU A 123 4.35 2.90 -9.79
N VAL A 124 3.05 2.64 -9.72
CA VAL A 124 2.28 2.52 -8.49
C VAL A 124 1.72 1.10 -8.39
N ARG A 125 1.48 0.62 -7.18
CA ARG A 125 0.90 -0.72 -6.96
C ARG A 125 -0.53 -0.77 -7.48
N ALA A 126 -0.88 -1.81 -8.24
CA ALA A 126 -2.24 -2.00 -8.72
C ALA A 126 -3.16 -2.47 -7.58
N ALA A 127 -4.39 -1.94 -7.55
CA ALA A 127 -5.45 -2.36 -6.64
C ALA A 127 -6.05 -3.71 -7.09
N GLY A 128 -5.30 -4.81 -6.91
CA GLY A 128 -5.73 -6.17 -7.21
C GLY A 128 -6.08 -6.93 -5.95
N GLY A 129 -7.34 -7.40 -5.85
CA GLY A 129 -7.84 -8.22 -4.74
C GLY A 129 -7.33 -9.65 -4.80
N VAL A 130 -7.03 -10.21 -3.64
CA VAL A 130 -6.46 -11.55 -3.44
C VAL A 130 -7.50 -12.63 -3.74
N ALA A 131 -7.18 -13.58 -4.61
CA ALA A 131 -7.82 -14.90 -4.58
C ALA A 131 -7.20 -15.70 -3.41
N ALA A 132 -8.03 -16.14 -2.47
CA ALA A 132 -7.54 -16.92 -1.35
C ALA A 132 -6.90 -18.23 -1.85
N GLY A 133 -5.61 -18.42 -1.57
CA GLY A 133 -4.91 -19.68 -1.86
C GLY A 133 -4.10 -19.73 -3.17
N SER A 134 -3.79 -18.60 -3.81
CA SER A 134 -2.84 -18.60 -4.93
C SER A 134 -1.46 -19.10 -4.46
N ALA A 135 -1.06 -20.32 -4.82
CA ALA A 135 0.27 -20.82 -4.49
C ALA A 135 1.33 -19.92 -5.14
N GLY A 136 2.24 -19.39 -4.32
CA GLY A 136 3.36 -18.55 -4.78
C GLY A 136 4.69 -19.19 -4.41
N THR A 137 5.79 -18.68 -4.96
CA THR A 137 7.14 -19.05 -4.50
C THR A 137 7.98 -17.79 -4.42
N ASP A 138 8.54 -17.54 -3.24
CA ASP A 138 9.53 -16.50 -3.00
C ASP A 138 10.95 -17.12 -3.03
N PRO A 139 11.98 -16.45 -3.56
CA PRO A 139 13.29 -17.07 -3.76
C PRO A 139 14.04 -17.32 -2.44
N ASN A 140 13.68 -16.60 -1.38
CA ASN A 140 14.32 -16.68 -0.07
C ASN A 140 13.49 -17.53 0.90
N ILE A 141 12.16 -17.48 0.81
CA ILE A 141 11.23 -18.18 1.70
C ILE A 141 10.79 -19.54 1.13
N GLY A 142 10.80 -19.70 -0.19
CA GLY A 142 10.27 -20.87 -0.89
C GLY A 142 8.75 -20.80 -1.08
N PRO A 143 8.04 -21.94 -1.05
CA PRO A 143 6.60 -21.97 -1.33
C PRO A 143 5.79 -21.14 -0.32
N LEU A 144 4.80 -20.41 -0.83
CA LEU A 144 3.86 -19.58 -0.06
C LEU A 144 2.42 -20.10 -0.21
N PRO A 145 1.55 -19.94 0.82
CA PRO A 145 1.85 -19.30 2.10
C PRO A 145 2.82 -20.11 2.96
N ALA A 146 3.75 -19.43 3.64
CA ALA A 146 4.73 -20.05 4.53
C ALA A 146 4.40 -19.72 5.97
N ARG A 147 4.26 -20.75 6.81
CA ARG A 147 3.91 -20.61 8.23
C ARG A 147 5.10 -20.94 9.09
N PHE A 148 5.44 -20.05 10.00
CA PHE A 148 6.55 -20.20 10.93
C PHE A 148 6.03 -20.13 12.35
N VAL A 149 6.54 -20.99 13.22
CA VAL A 149 6.16 -21.04 14.64
C VAL A 149 7.37 -21.26 15.53
N GLY A 150 7.34 -20.66 16.71
CA GLY A 150 8.36 -20.86 17.75
C GLY A 150 7.93 -20.28 19.09
N GLU A 151 8.65 -20.62 20.15
CA GLU A 151 8.47 -20.05 21.48
C GLU A 151 9.64 -19.09 21.74
N ILE A 152 9.33 -17.79 21.79
CA ILE A 152 10.30 -16.73 22.05
C ILE A 152 10.31 -16.35 23.53
N PRO A 153 11.43 -15.83 24.06
CA PRO A 153 11.60 -15.65 25.50
C PRO A 153 10.88 -14.40 25.97
N CYS A 154 10.34 -14.47 27.18
CA CYS A 154 9.54 -13.42 27.77
C CYS A 154 10.15 -13.00 29.11
N ALA A 155 10.34 -11.71 29.33
CA ALA A 155 10.97 -11.22 30.57
C ALA A 155 10.19 -11.59 31.83
N ASN A 156 8.85 -11.58 31.77
CA ASN A 156 7.96 -11.76 32.92
C ASN A 156 6.85 -12.81 32.67
N CYS A 157 7.04 -13.74 31.75
CA CYS A 157 6.09 -14.82 31.48
C CYS A 157 6.81 -16.10 31.06
N SER A 158 6.10 -17.24 31.03
CA SER A 158 6.72 -18.54 30.73
C SER A 158 7.32 -18.62 29.33
N GLY A 159 6.77 -17.84 28.40
CA GLY A 159 7.19 -17.77 27.01
C GLY A 159 6.11 -17.09 26.18
N ILE A 160 6.45 -16.73 24.95
CA ILE A 160 5.49 -16.26 23.96
C ILE A 160 5.52 -17.24 22.80
N ARG A 161 4.43 -17.96 22.59
CA ARG A 161 4.24 -18.74 21.37
C ARG A 161 3.95 -17.75 20.24
N TYR A 162 4.80 -17.73 19.23
CA TYR A 162 4.72 -16.79 18.12
C TYR A 162 4.54 -17.55 16.81
N GLN A 163 3.44 -17.28 16.12
CA GLN A 163 3.18 -17.76 14.77
C GLN A 163 3.19 -16.59 13.78
N VAL A 164 3.80 -16.80 12.62
CA VAL A 164 3.83 -15.86 11.48
C VAL A 164 3.46 -16.60 10.21
N ASP A 165 2.40 -16.16 9.55
CA ASP A 165 1.95 -16.64 8.25
C ASP A 165 2.31 -15.60 7.18
N LEU A 166 3.22 -15.92 6.27
CA LEU A 166 3.60 -15.08 5.14
C LEU A 166 2.77 -15.48 3.91
N LEU A 167 2.00 -14.53 3.36
CA LEU A 167 1.13 -14.74 2.21
C LEU A 167 1.81 -14.30 0.90
N PRO A 168 1.44 -14.90 -0.26
CA PRO A 168 2.00 -14.60 -1.59
C PRO A 168 1.96 -13.13 -2.02
N ASP A 169 0.97 -12.37 -1.57
CA ASP A 169 0.74 -10.98 -1.96
C ASP A 169 1.42 -9.96 -1.03
N GLN A 170 2.44 -10.44 -0.30
CA GLN A 170 3.22 -9.70 0.70
C GLN A 170 2.42 -9.25 1.92
N ILE A 171 1.29 -9.89 2.20
CA ILE A 171 0.59 -9.74 3.49
C ILE A 171 1.15 -10.75 4.47
N PHE A 172 1.30 -10.35 5.73
CA PHE A 172 1.52 -11.32 6.81
C PHE A 172 0.40 -11.24 7.82
N PHE A 173 0.11 -12.39 8.43
CA PHE A 173 -0.61 -12.47 9.70
C PHE A 173 0.36 -12.96 10.76
N SER A 174 0.22 -12.46 11.98
CA SER A 174 0.97 -12.98 13.10
C SER A 174 0.13 -13.04 14.37
N ARG A 175 0.46 -13.99 15.25
CA ARG A 175 -0.22 -14.21 16.52
C ARG A 175 0.81 -14.48 17.60
N MET A 176 0.83 -13.63 18.63
CA MET A 176 1.62 -13.83 19.85
C MET A 176 0.70 -14.27 20.99
N THR A 177 0.92 -15.47 21.53
CA THR A 177 0.20 -16.00 22.69
C THR A 177 1.13 -15.99 23.90
N TYR A 178 0.82 -15.15 24.89
CA TYR A 178 1.58 -15.03 26.12
C TYR A 178 1.18 -16.16 27.07
N GLU A 179 2.08 -17.12 27.25
CA GLU A 179 1.81 -18.29 28.08
C GLU A 179 1.72 -17.89 29.56
N GLY A 180 0.70 -18.41 30.25
CA GLY A 180 0.37 -18.07 31.64
C GLY A 180 -0.40 -16.76 31.83
N ARG A 181 -0.76 -16.03 30.77
CA ARG A 181 -1.50 -14.76 30.85
C ARG A 181 -2.81 -14.70 30.07
N ASN A 182 -3.21 -15.79 29.38
CA ASN A 182 -4.39 -15.84 28.49
C ASN A 182 -4.52 -14.62 27.56
N THR A 183 -3.38 -14.04 27.13
CA THR A 183 -3.36 -12.84 26.31
C THR A 183 -2.86 -13.21 24.91
N VAL A 184 -3.62 -12.81 23.90
CA VAL A 184 -3.30 -13.03 22.48
C VAL A 184 -3.22 -11.68 21.80
N TYR A 185 -2.18 -11.49 20.99
CA TYR A 185 -2.02 -10.30 20.16
C TYR A 185 -1.91 -10.75 18.70
N ASP A 186 -2.92 -10.39 17.92
CA ASP A 186 -2.94 -10.60 16.49
C ASP A 186 -2.47 -9.33 15.77
N GLN A 187 -1.70 -9.53 14.70
CA GLN A 187 -1.26 -8.46 13.82
C GLN A 187 -1.49 -8.86 12.37
N ILE A 188 -1.73 -7.84 11.55
CA ILE A 188 -1.66 -7.92 10.10
C ILE A 188 -0.73 -6.84 9.59
N GLY A 189 -0.23 -6.98 8.37
CA GLY A 189 0.53 -5.94 7.70
C GLY A 189 1.22 -6.46 6.47
N SER A 190 2.31 -5.80 6.07
CA SER A 190 3.13 -6.26 4.95
C SER A 190 4.42 -6.91 5.39
N TRP A 191 4.88 -7.87 4.61
CA TRP A 191 6.23 -8.38 4.72
C TRP A 191 7.03 -8.12 3.45
N SER A 192 8.35 -7.97 3.61
CA SER A 192 9.27 -7.81 2.49
C SER A 192 10.60 -8.48 2.78
N VAL A 193 11.33 -8.80 1.72
CA VAL A 193 12.75 -9.13 1.77
C VAL A 193 13.50 -7.98 1.13
N PRO A 194 14.37 -7.27 1.89
CA PRO A 194 15.18 -6.20 1.34
C PRO A 194 16.08 -6.67 0.18
N PRO A 195 16.51 -5.77 -0.72
CA PRO A 195 17.32 -6.14 -1.89
C PRO A 195 18.63 -6.86 -1.55
N GLU A 196 19.24 -6.56 -0.40
CA GLU A 196 20.42 -7.24 0.12
C GLU A 196 20.16 -8.72 0.50
N GLY A 197 18.90 -9.13 0.57
CA GLY A 197 18.48 -10.47 0.97
C GLY A 197 18.77 -10.77 2.44
N GLY A 198 18.69 -12.05 2.80
CA GLY A 198 19.16 -12.55 4.11
C GLY A 198 18.31 -12.15 5.33
N ARG A 199 17.30 -11.30 5.17
CA ARG A 199 16.34 -10.96 6.23
C ARG A 199 14.92 -10.76 5.70
N VAL A 200 13.94 -11.02 6.57
CA VAL A 200 12.52 -10.72 6.38
C VAL A 200 12.15 -9.57 7.30
N MET A 201 11.47 -8.57 6.75
CA MET A 201 10.91 -7.46 7.50
C MET A 201 9.39 -7.61 7.55
N LEU A 202 8.82 -7.59 8.75
CA LEU A 202 7.37 -7.50 8.97
C LEU A 202 7.06 -6.06 9.39
N THR A 203 6.22 -5.39 8.63
CA THR A 203 5.73 -4.04 8.91
C THR A 203 4.25 -4.15 9.25
N PRO A 204 3.89 -4.24 10.56
CA PRO A 204 2.50 -4.35 10.96
C PRO A 204 1.74 -3.06 10.63
N SER A 205 0.42 -3.17 10.50
CA SER A 205 -0.49 -2.03 10.38
C SER A 205 -0.40 -1.10 11.59
N LYS A 206 -0.17 -1.69 12.78
CA LYS A 206 0.01 -1.00 14.04
C LYS A 206 1.15 -1.60 14.84
N GLY A 207 2.02 -0.73 15.35
CA GLY A 207 3.20 -1.11 16.13
C GLY A 207 4.49 -1.02 15.33
N GLU A 208 5.59 -1.48 15.92
CA GLU A 208 6.90 -1.37 15.28
C GLU A 208 7.21 -2.54 14.35
N PRO A 209 7.97 -2.30 13.27
CA PRO A 209 8.45 -3.37 12.42
C PRO A 209 9.27 -4.41 13.20
N THR A 210 9.07 -5.67 12.85
CA THR A 210 9.88 -6.79 13.37
C THR A 210 10.75 -7.34 12.24
N GLN A 211 11.98 -7.70 12.56
CA GLN A 211 12.92 -8.22 11.57
C GLN A 211 13.41 -9.62 11.97
N PHE A 212 13.63 -10.46 10.96
CA PHE A 212 14.18 -11.80 11.13
C PHE A 212 15.32 -12.01 10.16
N SER A 213 16.42 -12.65 10.59
CA SER A 213 17.38 -13.20 9.64
C SER A 213 16.88 -14.52 9.08
N LEU A 214 17.13 -14.71 7.78
CA LEU A 214 16.92 -15.96 7.06
C LEU A 214 18.11 -16.87 7.31
N VAL A 215 17.98 -17.76 8.29
CA VAL A 215 19.00 -18.77 8.58
C VAL A 215 18.93 -19.93 7.56
N GLY A 216 17.82 -20.02 6.83
CA GLY A 216 17.55 -20.94 5.72
C GLY A 216 16.06 -20.88 5.32
N PRO A 217 15.61 -21.62 4.28
CA PRO A 217 14.24 -21.55 3.76
C PRO A 217 13.17 -22.03 4.77
N GLY A 218 13.58 -22.73 5.83
CA GLY A 218 12.70 -23.25 6.88
C GLY A 218 12.88 -22.62 8.25
N ARG A 219 13.71 -21.58 8.40
CA ARG A 219 14.00 -21.00 9.73
C ARG A 219 14.27 -19.50 9.70
N LEU A 220 13.52 -18.78 10.53
CA LEU A 220 13.65 -17.36 10.79
C LEU A 220 14.23 -17.15 12.19
N ARG A 221 15.23 -16.29 12.35
CA ARG A 221 15.74 -15.90 13.67
C ARG A 221 15.45 -14.44 13.93
N MET A 222 14.74 -14.14 15.01
CA MET A 222 14.39 -12.76 15.37
C MET A 222 15.65 -11.91 15.59
N LEU A 223 15.62 -10.69 15.06
CA LEU A 223 16.66 -9.68 15.20
C LEU A 223 16.21 -8.61 16.20
N ASP A 224 17.16 -7.83 16.70
CA ASP A 224 16.85 -6.65 17.50
C ASP A 224 16.20 -5.54 16.65
N ARG A 225 15.76 -4.45 17.30
CA ARG A 225 15.10 -3.32 16.62
C ARG A 225 15.98 -2.63 15.58
N THR A 226 17.30 -2.76 15.68
CA THR A 226 18.27 -2.20 14.73
C THR A 226 18.59 -3.16 13.59
N GLY A 227 18.04 -4.37 13.61
CA GLY A 227 18.31 -5.42 12.64
C GLY A 227 19.60 -6.21 12.91
N LYS A 228 20.16 -6.13 14.12
CA LYS A 228 21.32 -6.95 14.52
C LYS A 228 20.88 -8.24 15.19
N THR A 229 21.76 -9.23 15.16
CA THR A 229 21.54 -10.51 15.84
C THR A 229 21.43 -10.30 17.35
N ILE A 230 20.42 -10.91 17.97
CA ILE A 230 20.26 -10.91 19.42
C ILE A 230 21.30 -11.85 20.04
N GLU A 231 22.23 -11.30 20.82
CA GLU A 231 23.24 -12.09 21.56
C GLU A 231 22.63 -12.64 22.86
N SER A 232 22.05 -13.84 22.79
CA SER A 232 21.43 -14.51 23.94
C SER A 232 21.54 -16.02 23.84
N LYS A 233 21.51 -16.69 25.00
CA LYS A 233 21.40 -18.17 25.09
C LYS A 233 19.96 -18.66 24.89
N LEU A 234 18.98 -17.76 24.95
CA LEU A 234 17.58 -18.08 24.81
C LEU A 234 17.20 -18.27 23.32
N ASN A 235 16.15 -19.03 23.06
CA ASN A 235 15.72 -19.32 21.69
C ASN A 235 14.93 -18.16 21.09
N TYR A 236 15.32 -17.69 19.91
CA TYR A 236 14.64 -16.65 19.13
C TYR A 236 14.30 -17.12 17.71
N ASP A 237 14.29 -18.44 17.48
CA ASP A 237 14.03 -19.05 16.19
C ASP A 237 12.55 -19.39 16.02
N LEU A 238 12.00 -19.07 14.85
CA LEU A 238 10.76 -19.61 14.33
C LEU A 238 11.09 -20.62 13.23
N THR A 239 10.44 -21.78 13.29
CA THR A 239 10.65 -22.88 12.34
C THR A 239 9.42 -23.00 11.45
N ARG A 240 9.64 -23.23 10.16
CA ARG A 240 8.59 -23.47 9.19
C ARG A 240 7.82 -24.75 9.52
N ASP A 241 6.50 -24.68 9.51
CA ASP A 241 5.59 -25.82 9.65
C ASP A 241 4.42 -25.68 8.67
N ASP A 242 4.52 -26.36 7.53
CA ASP A 242 3.49 -26.31 6.48
C ASP A 242 2.19 -27.03 6.88
N LYS A 243 2.21 -27.86 7.95
CA LYS A 243 1.02 -28.55 8.48
C LYS A 243 0.25 -27.68 9.47
N LEU A 244 0.85 -26.58 9.93
CA LEU A 244 0.21 -25.67 10.87
C LEU A 244 -1.04 -25.06 10.25
N ALA A 245 -2.09 -24.91 11.06
CA ALA A 245 -3.31 -24.24 10.62
C ALA A 245 -3.03 -22.76 10.30
N ALA A 246 -3.69 -22.24 9.27
CA ALA A 246 -3.62 -20.82 8.95
C ALA A 246 -4.21 -19.98 10.09
N LEU A 247 -3.62 -18.80 10.32
CA LEU A 247 -4.16 -17.86 11.29
C LEU A 247 -5.49 -17.27 10.83
N ASP A 248 -6.39 -17.09 11.81
CA ASP A 248 -7.66 -16.37 11.72
C ASP A 248 -7.62 -15.12 12.62
N PRO A 249 -6.82 -14.09 12.27
CA PRO A 249 -6.53 -13.00 13.19
C PRO A 249 -7.80 -12.22 13.55
N ALA A 250 -7.97 -11.93 14.84
CA ALA A 250 -9.06 -11.16 15.40
C ALA A 250 -8.51 -9.89 16.07
N LEU A 251 -8.79 -8.73 15.47
CA LEU A 251 -8.17 -7.47 15.86
C LEU A 251 -9.04 -6.26 15.44
N PRO A 252 -8.80 -5.07 16.04
CA PRO A 252 -9.33 -3.83 15.50
C PRO A 252 -8.80 -3.57 14.10
N LEU A 253 -9.70 -3.26 13.17
CA LEU A 253 -9.43 -3.04 11.75
C LEU A 253 -10.17 -1.80 11.25
N ALA A 254 -9.66 -1.27 10.14
CA ALA A 254 -10.36 -0.30 9.32
C ALA A 254 -10.38 -0.79 7.88
N GLY A 255 -11.44 -0.47 7.13
CA GLY A 255 -11.51 -0.80 5.72
C GLY A 255 -12.57 0.00 4.97
N MET A 256 -12.44 0.05 3.65
CA MET A 256 -13.47 0.60 2.77
C MET A 256 -14.57 -0.43 2.58
N TYR A 257 -15.73 -0.19 3.19
CA TYR A 257 -16.90 -1.05 3.12
C TYR A 257 -17.87 -0.56 2.05
N SER A 258 -18.34 -1.47 1.21
CA SER A 258 -19.39 -1.25 0.22
C SER A 258 -20.42 -2.37 0.32
N TYR A 259 -21.70 -2.01 0.16
CA TYR A 259 -22.79 -2.96 0.25
C TYR A 259 -23.70 -2.83 -0.98
N SER A 260 -23.90 -3.94 -1.69
CA SER A 260 -24.75 -3.98 -2.88
C SER A 260 -25.25 -5.40 -3.12
N ALA A 261 -26.48 -5.54 -3.64
CA ALA A 261 -27.07 -6.84 -3.97
C ALA A 261 -26.97 -7.85 -2.81
N ASP A 262 -27.28 -7.39 -1.58
CA ASP A 262 -27.24 -8.17 -0.34
C ASP A 262 -25.88 -8.78 0.03
N ALA A 263 -24.80 -8.24 -0.54
CA ALA A 263 -23.43 -8.64 -0.27
C ALA A 263 -22.57 -7.46 0.16
N GLY A 264 -21.91 -7.60 1.32
CA GLY A 264 -20.90 -6.68 1.81
C GLY A 264 -19.51 -7.04 1.30
N ILE A 265 -18.81 -6.07 0.73
CA ILE A 265 -17.40 -6.18 0.37
C ILE A 265 -16.62 -5.15 1.17
N LEU A 266 -15.52 -5.59 1.77
CA LEU A 266 -14.60 -4.77 2.52
C LEU A 266 -13.21 -4.81 1.87
N VAL A 267 -12.56 -3.67 1.70
CA VAL A 267 -11.13 -3.59 1.39
C VAL A 267 -10.41 -3.10 2.64
N GLU A 268 -9.65 -3.97 3.31
CA GLU A 268 -8.93 -3.63 4.55
C GLU A 268 -7.86 -2.58 4.29
N CYS A 269 -7.76 -1.55 5.14
CA CYS A 269 -6.98 -0.35 4.85
C CYS A 269 -5.47 -0.59 4.75
N SER A 270 -4.89 -1.35 5.68
CA SER A 270 -3.43 -1.47 5.80
C SER A 270 -2.82 -2.39 4.74
N THR A 271 -3.57 -3.41 4.34
CA THR A 271 -3.16 -4.47 3.43
C THR A 271 -3.94 -4.46 2.13
N GLY A 272 -4.94 -3.59 1.93
CA GLY A 272 -5.79 -3.64 0.74
C GLY A 272 -6.46 -5.00 0.47
N MET A 273 -6.50 -5.89 1.47
CA MET A 273 -7.08 -7.22 1.30
C MET A 273 -8.58 -7.07 1.07
N LYS A 274 -9.05 -7.61 -0.07
CA LYS A 274 -10.46 -7.63 -0.40
C LYS A 274 -11.12 -8.83 0.27
N LEU A 275 -12.13 -8.55 1.09
CA LEU A 275 -12.79 -9.49 1.98
C LEU A 275 -14.31 -9.48 1.71
N ALA A 276 -14.91 -10.66 1.65
CA ALA A 276 -16.35 -10.80 1.70
C ALA A 276 -16.82 -10.74 3.16
N VAL A 277 -17.82 -9.91 3.46
CA VAL A 277 -18.32 -9.74 4.83
C VAL A 277 -19.38 -10.80 5.12
N LEU A 278 -19.18 -11.59 6.19
CA LEU A 278 -20.15 -12.60 6.62
C LEU A 278 -21.30 -11.97 7.41
N GLN A 279 -22.49 -12.52 7.19
CA GLN A 279 -23.71 -12.08 7.84
C GLN A 279 -23.74 -12.48 9.33
N ASN A 280 -23.91 -11.49 10.21
CA ASN A 280 -24.15 -11.63 11.64
C ASN A 280 -24.77 -10.34 12.25
N ASP A 281 -25.06 -10.33 13.55
CA ASP A 281 -25.74 -9.19 14.20
C ASP A 281 -24.94 -7.88 14.12
N ASP A 282 -23.63 -7.92 14.32
CA ASP A 282 -22.75 -6.75 14.22
C ASP A 282 -22.61 -6.25 12.76
N ASN A 283 -22.64 -7.16 11.79
CA ASN A 283 -22.73 -6.79 10.37
C ASN A 283 -24.04 -6.05 10.08
N ALA A 284 -25.17 -6.47 10.66
CA ALA A 284 -26.43 -5.74 10.51
C ALA A 284 -26.36 -4.32 11.11
N ALA A 285 -25.51 -4.07 12.12
CA ALA A 285 -25.23 -2.72 12.61
C ALA A 285 -24.39 -1.90 11.63
N LEU A 286 -23.37 -2.49 11.04
CA LEU A 286 -22.55 -1.89 9.98
C LEU A 286 -23.39 -1.52 8.75
N GLU A 287 -24.22 -2.45 8.25
CA GLU A 287 -25.12 -2.24 7.09
C GLU A 287 -26.11 -1.10 7.32
N ARG A 288 -26.70 -1.02 8.53
CA ARG A 288 -27.60 0.09 8.90
C ARG A 288 -26.86 1.42 8.94
N ALA A 289 -25.66 1.46 9.51
CA ALA A 289 -24.85 2.67 9.54
C ALA A 289 -24.43 3.11 8.13
N TYR A 290 -24.08 2.17 7.26
CA TYR A 290 -23.74 2.43 5.86
C TYR A 290 -24.93 3.04 5.14
N SER A 291 -26.10 2.40 5.23
CA SER A 291 -27.34 2.86 4.56
C SER A 291 -27.84 4.23 5.04
N GLN A 292 -27.52 4.64 6.27
CA GLN A 292 -27.90 5.93 6.84
C GLN A 292 -26.89 7.06 6.55
N ALA A 293 -25.65 6.70 6.21
CA ALA A 293 -24.62 7.68 5.90
C ALA A 293 -24.86 8.35 4.54
N PRO A 294 -24.49 9.63 4.35
CA PRO A 294 -24.59 10.29 3.05
C PRO A 294 -23.55 9.73 2.07
N HIS A 295 -24.00 9.00 1.03
CA HIS A 295 -23.16 8.43 -0.02
C HIS A 295 -23.99 8.03 -1.24
N GLU A 296 -23.33 7.81 -2.39
CA GLU A 296 -23.96 7.24 -3.58
C GLU A 296 -24.11 5.71 -3.47
N PRO A 297 -25.12 5.07 -4.07
CA PRO A 297 -25.29 3.62 -4.02
C PRO A 297 -24.02 2.85 -4.45
N GLY A 298 -23.57 1.94 -3.60
CA GLY A 298 -22.36 1.13 -3.85
C GLY A 298 -21.04 1.88 -3.65
N GLN A 299 -21.06 3.18 -3.32
CA GLN A 299 -19.86 3.94 -2.98
C GLN A 299 -19.23 3.38 -1.69
N PRO A 300 -17.94 3.01 -1.69
CA PRO A 300 -17.29 2.55 -0.48
C PRO A 300 -17.17 3.65 0.56
N LEU A 301 -17.48 3.33 1.82
CA LEU A 301 -17.29 4.20 2.98
C LEU A 301 -16.30 3.55 3.94
N LYS A 302 -15.42 4.35 4.53
CA LYS A 302 -14.50 3.84 5.55
C LYS A 302 -15.29 3.41 6.79
N ALA A 303 -15.01 2.21 7.27
CA ALA A 303 -15.57 1.65 8.49
C ALA A 303 -14.45 1.21 9.44
N GLU A 304 -14.67 1.39 10.74
CA GLU A 304 -13.84 0.89 11.83
C GLU A 304 -14.65 -0.14 12.63
N PHE A 305 -14.01 -1.25 12.98
CA PHE A 305 -14.64 -2.37 13.70
C PHE A 305 -13.57 -3.31 14.28
N GLU A 306 -13.96 -4.18 15.21
CA GLU A 306 -13.20 -5.38 15.51
C GLU A 306 -13.68 -6.50 14.58
N GLY A 307 -12.76 -7.21 13.94
CA GLY A 307 -13.11 -8.23 12.96
C GLY A 307 -12.19 -9.44 13.03
N ARG A 308 -12.71 -10.60 12.61
CA ARG A 308 -11.93 -11.83 12.41
C ARG A 308 -11.82 -12.14 10.93
N ILE A 309 -10.59 -12.20 10.42
CA ILE A 309 -10.31 -12.58 9.03
C ILE A 309 -10.16 -14.10 8.97
N SER A 310 -10.75 -14.73 7.95
CA SER A 310 -10.47 -16.11 7.59
C SER A 310 -10.10 -16.19 6.10
N LEU A 311 -8.97 -16.82 5.82
CA LEU A 311 -8.54 -17.06 4.44
C LEU A 311 -9.42 -18.07 3.71
N THR A 312 -10.20 -18.86 4.43
CA THR A 312 -11.11 -19.83 3.84
C THR A 312 -12.55 -19.39 4.06
N ALA A 313 -13.32 -19.31 2.98
CA ALA A 313 -14.74 -19.06 3.07
C ALA A 313 -15.47 -20.28 3.68
N PRO A 314 -16.56 -20.08 4.45
CA PRO A 314 -17.41 -21.16 4.90
C PRO A 314 -17.95 -21.99 3.73
N ALA A 315 -18.22 -23.27 3.98
CA ALA A 315 -18.83 -24.14 2.98
C ALA A 315 -20.20 -23.58 2.55
N GLY A 316 -20.37 -23.36 1.23
CA GLY A 316 -21.60 -22.79 0.66
C GLY A 316 -21.58 -21.28 0.42
N SER A 317 -20.49 -20.59 0.75
CA SER A 317 -20.27 -19.19 0.34
C SER A 317 -19.97 -19.09 -1.16
N GLU A 318 -20.48 -18.05 -1.82
CA GLU A 318 -20.25 -17.79 -3.23
C GLU A 318 -18.96 -16.97 -3.42
N GLY A 319 -17.95 -17.55 -4.10
CA GLY A 319 -16.69 -16.89 -4.46
C GLY A 319 -15.45 -17.37 -3.68
N ASP A 320 -14.27 -17.08 -4.24
CA ASP A 320 -12.95 -17.48 -3.73
C ASP A 320 -12.27 -16.41 -2.85
N LEU A 321 -13.03 -15.39 -2.42
CA LEU A 321 -12.50 -14.32 -1.58
C LEU A 321 -12.30 -14.81 -0.14
N PRO A 322 -11.25 -14.35 0.55
CA PRO A 322 -11.19 -14.48 1.99
C PRO A 322 -12.38 -13.73 2.62
N VAL A 323 -12.78 -14.16 3.82
CA VAL A 323 -13.96 -13.64 4.50
C VAL A 323 -13.60 -12.89 5.77
N ILE A 324 -14.48 -11.97 6.17
CA ILE A 324 -14.39 -11.29 7.46
C ILE A 324 -15.69 -11.41 8.24
N THR A 325 -15.59 -11.77 9.51
CA THR A 325 -16.70 -11.69 10.48
C THR A 325 -16.54 -10.41 11.28
N ILE A 326 -17.55 -9.54 11.27
CA ILE A 326 -17.56 -8.35 12.12
C ILE A 326 -17.84 -8.80 13.56
N LEU A 327 -16.87 -8.66 14.45
CA LEU A 327 -17.04 -9.06 15.86
C LEU A 327 -17.66 -7.95 16.70
N ARG A 328 -17.36 -6.70 16.35
CA ARG A 328 -17.93 -5.52 16.98
C ARG A 328 -17.86 -4.34 16.02
N PHE A 329 -19.01 -3.82 15.62
CA PHE A 329 -19.03 -2.58 14.84
C PHE A 329 -18.69 -1.37 15.73
N ASN A 330 -17.81 -0.48 15.24
CA ASN A 330 -17.49 0.78 15.90
C ASN A 330 -18.19 1.96 15.21
N GLN A 331 -17.74 2.35 14.02
CA GLN A 331 -18.26 3.53 13.33
C GLN A 331 -17.96 3.54 11.83
N ILE A 332 -18.76 4.30 11.06
CA ILE A 332 -18.48 4.67 9.66
C ILE A 332 -18.05 6.13 9.58
N TRP A 333 -17.12 6.42 8.68
CA TRP A 333 -16.49 7.71 8.46
C TRP A 333 -16.69 8.17 7.01
N PRO A 334 -17.81 8.87 6.70
CA PRO A 334 -18.04 9.38 5.35
C PRO A 334 -17.00 10.43 4.98
N GLY A 335 -16.47 10.36 3.76
CA GLY A 335 -15.45 11.27 3.26
C GLY A 335 -14.00 10.91 3.67
N GLU A 336 -13.81 9.90 4.53
CA GLU A 336 -12.50 9.33 4.77
C GLU A 336 -12.19 8.19 3.79
N THR A 337 -10.92 8.03 3.45
CA THR A 337 -10.42 6.90 2.67
C THR A 337 -9.36 6.14 3.44
N CYS A 338 -8.91 4.98 2.95
CA CYS A 338 -7.75 4.27 3.50
C CYS A 338 -6.41 4.84 3.00
N GLY A 339 -6.41 5.83 2.09
CA GLY A 339 -5.21 6.24 1.36
C GLY A 339 -4.73 5.15 0.39
N GLN A 340 -3.60 5.38 -0.27
CA GLN A 340 -2.95 4.34 -1.07
C GLN A 340 -2.22 3.32 -0.18
N ARG A 341 -2.44 2.02 -0.43
CA ARG A 341 -1.70 0.93 0.25
C ARG A 341 -0.19 1.15 0.08
N PHE A 342 0.56 1.11 1.17
CA PHE A 342 2.02 1.35 1.24
C PHE A 342 2.50 2.77 0.92
N ALA A 343 1.60 3.71 0.64
CA ALA A 343 1.98 5.10 0.66
C ALA A 343 2.26 5.52 2.10
N SER A 344 3.35 6.26 2.28
CA SER A 344 3.71 6.87 3.55
C SER A 344 4.05 8.32 3.26
N ALA A 345 3.53 9.23 4.08
CA ALA A 345 3.95 10.61 4.07
C ALA A 345 4.85 10.89 5.28
N PRO A 346 5.96 11.64 5.12
CA PRO A 346 6.69 12.12 6.29
C PRO A 346 5.78 13.06 7.10
N LEU A 347 5.92 13.06 8.42
CA LEU A 347 5.16 14.00 9.27
C LEU A 347 5.38 15.45 8.83
N GLU A 348 6.65 15.82 8.63
CA GLU A 348 7.06 17.16 8.26
C GLU A 348 7.11 17.32 6.74
N ASN A 349 6.86 18.55 6.28
CA ASN A 349 6.80 18.98 4.88
C ASN A 349 5.74 18.27 4.03
N SER A 350 4.76 17.64 4.67
CA SER A 350 3.58 17.06 4.03
C SER A 350 2.35 17.94 4.21
N TYR A 351 1.47 17.89 3.21
CA TYR A 351 0.16 18.53 3.29
C TYR A 351 -0.84 17.56 3.91
N TRP A 352 -1.29 17.89 5.13
CA TRP A 352 -2.20 17.05 5.92
C TRP A 352 -3.60 17.66 5.90
N LYS A 353 -4.50 17.09 5.09
CA LYS A 353 -5.91 17.48 5.01
C LYS A 353 -6.66 16.92 6.21
N LEU A 354 -7.38 17.75 6.96
CA LEU A 354 -8.15 17.34 8.14
C LEU A 354 -9.39 16.54 7.71
N THR A 355 -9.53 15.33 8.23
CA THR A 355 -10.68 14.45 7.93
C THR A 355 -11.56 14.18 9.14
N ARG A 356 -10.98 14.19 10.35
CA ARG A 356 -11.70 13.95 11.61
C ARG A 356 -11.28 14.94 12.67
N LEU A 357 -12.25 15.37 13.47
CA LEU A 357 -12.00 16.26 14.59
C LEU A 357 -12.93 15.92 15.76
N ASN A 358 -12.37 15.62 16.93
CA ASN A 358 -13.10 15.25 18.16
C ASN A 358 -14.17 14.17 17.92
N SER A 359 -13.78 13.10 17.20
CA SER A 359 -14.68 12.00 16.81
C SER A 359 -15.87 12.37 15.93
N ARG A 360 -15.77 13.49 15.20
CA ARG A 360 -16.72 13.87 14.15
C ARG A 360 -16.02 13.97 12.79
N PRO A 361 -16.64 13.50 11.70
CA PRO A 361 -16.10 13.68 10.35
C PRO A 361 -16.16 15.16 9.97
N VAL A 362 -15.13 15.62 9.28
CA VAL A 362 -15.08 16.97 8.69
C VAL A 362 -15.61 16.88 7.26
N LEU A 363 -16.90 17.14 7.10
CA LEU A 363 -17.57 17.13 5.79
C LEU A 363 -17.49 18.51 5.14
N LEU A 364 -16.97 18.58 3.92
CA LEU A 364 -16.84 19.82 3.16
C LEU A 364 -18.10 20.07 2.34
N ALA A 365 -18.67 21.28 2.46
CA ALA A 365 -19.70 21.72 1.53
C ALA A 365 -19.08 22.06 0.16
N ALA A 366 -19.88 22.00 -0.91
CA ALA A 366 -19.43 22.39 -2.24
C ALA A 366 -18.83 23.81 -2.23
N GLY A 367 -17.60 23.94 -2.75
CA GLY A 367 -16.85 25.19 -2.80
C GLY A 367 -16.16 25.61 -1.49
N GLN A 368 -16.27 24.83 -0.42
CA GLN A 368 -15.53 25.07 0.82
C GLN A 368 -14.10 24.54 0.69
N ARG A 369 -13.13 25.34 1.11
CA ARG A 369 -11.72 24.90 1.17
C ARG A 369 -11.53 23.93 2.33
N GLU A 370 -10.78 22.87 2.10
CA GLU A 370 -10.44 21.89 3.13
C GLU A 370 -9.52 22.48 4.21
N PRO A 371 -9.81 22.25 5.51
CA PRO A 371 -8.86 22.52 6.57
C PRO A 371 -7.64 21.61 6.44
N TYR A 372 -6.46 22.15 6.74
CA TYR A 372 -5.21 21.42 6.62
C TYR A 372 -4.14 21.98 7.55
N LEU A 373 -3.10 21.19 7.78
CA LEU A 373 -1.85 21.65 8.37
C LEU A 373 -0.63 21.20 7.54
N VAL A 374 0.47 21.93 7.71
CA VAL A 374 1.81 21.60 7.23
C VAL A 374 2.78 21.90 8.38
N LEU A 375 3.63 20.93 8.70
CA LEU A 375 4.71 21.08 9.68
C LEU A 375 6.02 21.30 8.94
N GLN A 376 6.60 22.49 9.04
CA GLN A 376 7.80 22.88 8.32
C GLN A 376 9.05 22.47 9.11
N ALA A 377 9.84 21.54 8.56
CA ALA A 377 10.99 20.97 9.27
C ALA A 377 12.13 21.97 9.52
N GLN A 378 12.29 22.97 8.66
CA GLN A 378 13.45 23.88 8.68
C GLN A 378 13.46 24.79 9.91
N ASP A 379 12.28 25.24 10.34
CA ASP A 379 12.09 26.21 11.42
C ASP A 379 11.07 25.76 12.48
N HIS A 380 10.65 24.49 12.43
CA HIS A 380 9.66 23.88 13.31
C HIS A 380 8.37 24.69 13.45
N LYS A 381 7.88 25.19 12.30
CA LYS A 381 6.64 25.97 12.23
C LYS A 381 5.45 25.18 11.75
N LEU A 382 4.31 25.45 12.36
CA LEU A 382 3.00 25.07 11.88
C LEU A 382 2.49 26.16 10.93
N ALA A 383 2.01 25.76 9.76
CA ALA A 383 1.19 26.58 8.89
C ALA A 383 -0.07 25.80 8.47
N GLY A 384 -1.20 26.46 8.27
CA GLY A 384 -2.40 25.76 7.87
C GLY A 384 -3.61 26.64 7.60
N TYR A 385 -4.73 25.98 7.35
CA TYR A 385 -6.04 26.59 7.25
C TYR A 385 -6.99 25.84 8.19
N ALA A 386 -7.62 26.55 9.11
CA ALA A 386 -8.42 25.94 10.16
C ALA A 386 -9.89 25.73 9.76
N GLY A 387 -10.35 26.35 8.67
CA GLY A 387 -11.71 26.22 8.15
C GLY A 387 -12.32 27.54 7.66
N CYS A 388 -12.06 28.64 8.36
CA CYS A 388 -12.33 30.01 7.88
C CYS A 388 -11.03 30.82 7.75
N ASN A 389 -10.13 30.68 8.72
CA ASN A 389 -8.90 31.45 8.83
C ASN A 389 -7.64 30.63 8.54
N ARG A 390 -6.59 31.36 8.15
CA ARG A 390 -5.23 30.80 8.10
C ARG A 390 -4.68 30.75 9.52
N MET A 391 -3.98 29.66 9.83
CA MET A 391 -3.30 29.48 11.10
C MET A 391 -1.79 29.37 10.91
N ILE A 392 -1.07 29.90 11.89
CA ILE A 392 0.39 29.77 12.03
C ILE A 392 0.72 29.43 13.48
N GLY A 393 1.86 28.79 13.72
CA GLY A 393 2.36 28.51 15.05
C GLY A 393 3.72 27.84 15.02
N SER A 394 4.11 27.27 16.15
CA SER A 394 5.36 26.51 16.31
C SER A 394 5.05 25.13 16.87
N TYR A 395 5.92 24.16 16.66
CA TYR A 395 5.81 22.85 17.30
C TYR A 395 7.14 22.34 17.85
N VAL A 396 7.06 21.40 18.78
CA VAL A 396 8.18 20.60 19.27
C VAL A 396 7.90 19.15 18.94
N LEU A 397 8.89 18.47 18.35
CA LEU A 397 8.85 17.08 17.93
C LEU A 397 9.98 16.29 18.60
N GLU A 398 9.61 15.29 19.40
CA GLU A 398 10.55 14.40 20.10
C GLU A 398 10.01 12.97 20.05
N ASN A 399 10.59 12.11 19.20
CA ASN A 399 10.08 10.75 18.95
C ASN A 399 8.58 10.75 18.57
N ASP A 400 7.73 10.14 19.40
CA ASP A 400 6.27 10.08 19.26
C ASP A 400 5.55 11.30 19.89
N THR A 401 6.29 12.21 20.52
CA THR A 401 5.75 13.42 21.15
C THR A 401 5.68 14.56 20.16
N LEU A 402 4.48 15.14 20.01
CA LEU A 402 4.22 16.34 19.22
C LEU A 402 3.46 17.35 20.08
N ARG A 403 4.00 18.55 20.23
CA ARG A 403 3.36 19.65 20.99
C ARG A 403 3.33 20.92 20.16
N PHE A 404 2.13 21.47 19.99
CA PHE A 404 1.95 22.78 19.37
C PHE A 404 2.08 23.90 20.40
N SER A 405 2.56 25.06 19.95
CA SER A 405 2.69 26.26 20.76
C SER A 405 2.54 27.51 19.91
N GLN A 406 2.13 28.61 20.55
CA GLN A 406 1.98 29.92 19.90
C GLN A 406 1.08 29.89 18.65
N VAL A 407 0.06 29.01 18.64
CA VAL A 407 -0.86 28.91 17.50
C VAL A 407 -1.75 30.14 17.48
N ALA A 408 -1.78 30.82 16.33
CA ALA A 408 -2.60 31.98 16.08
C ALA A 408 -3.29 31.87 14.72
N ALA A 409 -4.52 32.37 14.63
CA ALA A 409 -5.29 32.43 13.39
C ALA A 409 -5.61 33.89 13.01
N THR A 410 -5.81 34.13 11.72
CA THR A 410 -6.39 35.40 11.24
C THR A 410 -7.81 35.60 11.78
N LYS A 411 -8.37 36.81 11.71
CA LYS A 411 -9.72 37.12 12.23
C LYS A 411 -10.70 37.52 11.13
N MET A 412 -10.99 36.60 10.22
CA MET A 412 -12.09 36.72 9.26
C MET A 412 -13.32 36.01 9.81
N ALA A 413 -14.51 36.53 9.47
CA ALA A 413 -15.78 35.89 9.77
C ALA A 413 -16.33 35.25 8.50
N CYS A 414 -16.52 33.93 8.52
CA CYS A 414 -17.11 33.17 7.41
C CYS A 414 -18.51 32.69 7.78
N LEU A 415 -19.38 32.54 6.77
CA LEU A 415 -20.71 31.95 6.96
C LEU A 415 -20.66 30.45 7.30
N LYS A 416 -19.59 29.76 6.90
CA LYS A 416 -19.34 28.33 7.13
C LYS A 416 -17.90 28.12 7.58
N GLY A 417 -17.63 27.07 8.36
CA GLY A 417 -16.27 26.66 8.75
C GLY A 417 -15.75 27.25 10.07
N MET A 418 -16.47 28.18 10.70
CA MET A 418 -16.10 28.74 12.01
C MET A 418 -16.11 27.68 13.12
N ASP A 419 -17.16 26.86 13.21
CA ASP A 419 -17.25 25.79 14.22
C ASP A 419 -16.09 24.78 14.10
N THR A 420 -15.71 24.45 12.87
CA THR A 420 -14.56 23.58 12.58
C THR A 420 -13.26 24.24 13.01
N GLU A 421 -13.08 25.53 12.71
CA GLU A 421 -11.89 26.29 13.11
C GLU A 421 -11.73 26.35 14.62
N ASP A 422 -12.78 26.73 15.36
CA ASP A 422 -12.73 26.84 16.82
C ASP A 422 -12.39 25.50 17.46
N ALA A 423 -13.02 24.42 17.00
CA ALA A 423 -12.74 23.08 17.46
C ALA A 423 -11.30 22.65 17.11
N PHE A 424 -10.79 23.04 15.95
CA PHE A 424 -9.46 22.63 15.48
C PHE A 424 -8.37 23.33 16.28
N LEU A 425 -8.47 24.66 16.43
CA LEU A 425 -7.52 25.43 17.24
C LEU A 425 -7.46 24.93 18.69
N LYS A 426 -8.63 24.68 19.31
CA LYS A 426 -8.72 24.12 20.67
C LYS A 426 -8.11 22.70 20.78
N THR A 427 -8.19 21.93 19.70
CA THR A 427 -7.63 20.57 19.66
C THR A 427 -6.12 20.61 19.65
N LEU A 428 -5.50 21.55 18.93
CA LEU A 428 -4.04 21.67 18.84
C LEU A 428 -3.35 21.82 20.21
N ASP A 429 -3.99 22.52 21.16
CA ASP A 429 -3.46 22.71 22.53
C ASP A 429 -3.38 21.40 23.35
N GLN A 430 -4.19 20.41 22.99
CA GLN A 430 -4.33 19.15 23.72
C GLN A 430 -3.48 18.01 23.14
N ILE A 431 -2.94 18.18 21.92
CA ILE A 431 -2.14 17.15 21.26
C ILE A 431 -0.83 16.94 22.01
N ARG A 432 -0.49 15.66 22.20
CA ARG A 432 0.72 15.22 22.90
C ARG A 432 1.46 14.16 22.13
N ARG A 433 0.76 13.29 21.40
CA ARG A 433 1.37 12.22 20.62
C ARG A 433 0.86 12.19 19.20
N TRP A 434 1.66 11.56 18.35
CA TRP A 434 1.34 11.35 16.96
C TRP A 434 1.85 9.99 16.49
N TRP A 435 1.21 9.47 15.44
CA TRP A 435 1.77 8.42 14.59
C TRP A 435 1.14 8.51 13.21
N ILE A 436 1.76 7.85 12.24
CA ILE A 436 1.25 7.77 10.87
C ILE A 436 0.97 6.31 10.54
N GLU A 437 -0.23 6.04 10.04
CA GLU A 437 -0.64 4.76 9.47
C GLU A 437 -0.92 4.97 7.98
N GLY A 438 0.01 4.56 7.13
CA GLY A 438 -0.04 4.82 5.68
C GLY A 438 0.01 6.33 5.37
N GLU A 439 -1.04 6.84 4.75
CA GLU A 439 -1.22 8.28 4.48
C GLU A 439 -2.07 8.98 5.55
N HIS A 440 -2.30 8.35 6.69
CA HIS A 440 -3.13 8.93 7.74
C HIS A 440 -2.32 9.32 8.97
N LEU A 441 -2.38 10.59 9.34
CA LEU A 441 -1.77 11.12 10.56
C LEU A 441 -2.79 11.12 11.69
N MET A 442 -2.49 10.40 12.78
CA MET A 442 -3.28 10.42 14.01
C MET A 442 -2.63 11.35 15.02
N LEU A 443 -3.42 12.26 15.59
CA LEU A 443 -3.00 13.12 16.69
C LEU A 443 -3.84 12.85 17.92
N THR A 444 -3.18 12.53 19.05
CA THR A 444 -3.85 12.19 20.31
C THR A 444 -3.44 13.08 21.46
N ASN A 445 -4.25 13.06 22.51
CA ASN A 445 -3.85 13.55 23.82
C ASN A 445 -2.92 12.56 24.57
N GLU A 446 -2.61 12.89 25.82
CA GLU A 446 -1.77 12.06 26.72
C GLU A 446 -2.42 10.73 27.11
N TYR A 447 -3.74 10.62 27.01
CA TYR A 447 -4.52 9.41 27.31
C TYR A 447 -4.65 8.48 26.08
N GLY A 448 -4.18 8.90 24.91
CA GLY A 448 -4.26 8.14 23.67
C GLY A 448 -5.59 8.30 22.91
N GLU A 449 -6.44 9.25 23.30
CA GLU A 449 -7.68 9.54 22.58
C GLU A 449 -7.37 10.31 21.29
N ILE A 450 -7.89 9.84 20.15
CA ILE A 450 -7.72 10.50 18.84
C ILE A 450 -8.55 11.78 18.82
N LEU A 451 -7.85 12.92 18.82
CA LEU A 451 -8.47 14.24 18.76
C LEU A 451 -8.60 14.75 17.33
N ALA A 452 -7.63 14.43 16.47
CA ALA A 452 -7.66 14.80 15.07
C ALA A 452 -7.03 13.71 14.19
N GLN A 453 -7.60 13.54 13.00
CA GLN A 453 -7.06 12.68 11.95
C GLN A 453 -6.93 13.47 10.66
N PHE A 454 -5.85 13.21 9.95
CA PHE A 454 -5.55 13.83 8.68
C PHE A 454 -5.18 12.78 7.63
N GLU A 455 -5.37 13.14 6.38
CA GLU A 455 -4.94 12.38 5.21
C GLU A 455 -3.90 13.20 4.45
N ALA A 456 -2.80 12.56 4.05
CA ALA A 456 -1.79 13.18 3.21
C ALA A 456 -2.36 13.40 1.81
N VAL A 457 -2.15 14.59 1.26
CA VAL A 457 -2.47 14.90 -0.13
C VAL A 457 -1.17 15.26 -0.84
N ALA A 458 -0.88 14.60 -1.96
CA ALA A 458 0.24 14.99 -2.80
C ALA A 458 0.03 16.44 -3.25
N LEU A 459 0.95 17.33 -2.87
CA LEU A 459 0.96 18.69 -3.42
C LEU A 459 1.20 18.56 -4.95
N PRO A 460 0.30 19.08 -5.79
CA PRO A 460 0.45 18.98 -7.25
C PRO A 460 1.66 19.73 -7.80
#